data_AF-A0A3P7NKS2-F1
#
_entry.id   AF-A0A3P7NKS2-F1
#
_cell.length_a   1.000
_cell.length_b   1.000
_cell.length_c   1.000
_cell.angle_alpha   90.00
_cell.angle_beta   90.00
_cell.angle_gamma   90.00
#
_symmetry.space_group_name_H-M   'P 1'
#
loop_
_entity.id
_entity.type
_entity.pdbx_description
1 polymer ?
#
loop_
_entity_poly.entity_id
_entity_poly.type
_entity_poly.pdbx_seq_one_letter_code
_entity_poly.pdbx_strand_id
1 'polypeptide(L)'
;MQTTNVVILGTNQLWTAPELLRDEAAAFVGTQRGDVYSFAIILHEIFFHTAPYGLPSTPAEEIVNKVWAGDPLFRPQVGRSFCIKHKRRSRTFVPDERRP
;
A
#
# COMPACT_ATOMS: atom_id res chain seq x y z
N MET A 1 -29.34 -18.40 15.86
CA MET A 1 -28.82 -17.92 14.56
C MET A 1 -27.51 -17.23 14.87
N GLN A 2 -26.38 -17.89 14.60
CA GLN A 2 -25.05 -17.52 15.10
C GLN A 2 -24.74 -16.02 14.95
N THR A 3 -24.62 -15.35 16.10
CA THR A 3 -24.10 -13.99 16.25
C THR A 3 -22.58 -14.06 16.25
N THR A 4 -21.94 -14.00 15.08
CA THR A 4 -20.49 -13.79 15.01
C THR A 4 -20.19 -12.93 13.79
N ASN A 5 -20.25 -11.61 13.97
CA ASN A 5 -19.52 -10.64 13.16
C ASN A 5 -18.02 -10.84 13.41
N VAL A 6 -17.50 -11.96 12.91
CA VAL A 6 -16.08 -12.08 12.61
C VAL A 6 -15.95 -11.43 11.24
N VAL A 7 -15.87 -10.10 11.21
CA VAL A 7 -15.17 -9.44 10.13
C VAL A 7 -13.81 -10.10 10.15
N ILE A 8 -13.54 -10.98 9.18
CA ILE A 8 -12.25 -11.64 9.07
C ILE A 8 -11.26 -10.51 8.80
N LEU A 9 -10.61 -10.02 9.86
CA LEU A 9 -9.50 -9.08 9.82
C LEU A 9 -8.32 -9.81 9.17
N GLY A 10 -8.45 -10.06 7.87
CA GLY A 10 -7.55 -10.85 7.07
C GLY A 10 -6.81 -9.99 6.06
N THR A 11 -5.88 -10.62 5.33
CA THR A 11 -5.12 -10.01 4.23
C THR A 11 -5.99 -9.28 3.21
N ASN A 12 -7.26 -9.70 3.06
CA ASN A 12 -8.20 -9.14 2.10
C ASN A 12 -8.69 -7.72 2.43
N GLN A 13 -8.40 -7.18 3.63
CA GLN A 13 -8.89 -5.87 4.06
C GLN A 13 -7.82 -4.76 4.06
N LEU A 14 -6.60 -5.06 3.60
CA LEU A 14 -5.50 -4.08 3.57
C LEU A 14 -5.80 -2.87 2.67
N TRP A 15 -6.62 -3.04 1.65
CA TRP A 15 -7.04 -1.98 0.73
C TRP A 15 -8.35 -1.31 1.11
N THR A 16 -8.99 -1.75 2.19
CA THR A 16 -10.30 -1.25 2.60
C THR A 16 -10.14 0.04 3.41
N ALA A 17 -10.93 1.05 3.06
CA ALA A 17 -10.90 2.34 3.72
C ALA A 17 -11.44 2.25 5.16
N PRO A 18 -10.94 3.08 6.10
CA PRO A 18 -11.32 3.01 7.52
C PRO A 18 -12.83 3.22 7.76
N GLU A 19 -13.50 4.01 6.92
CA GLU A 19 -14.95 4.20 6.96
C GLU A 19 -15.71 2.94 6.57
N LEU A 20 -15.22 2.19 5.59
CA LEU A 20 -15.81 0.92 5.17
C LEU A 20 -15.52 -0.19 6.18
N LEU A 21 -14.40 -0.12 6.90
CA LEU A 21 -14.10 -1.05 7.99
C LEU A 21 -14.99 -0.85 9.22
N ARG A 22 -15.60 0.33 9.38
CA ARG A 22 -16.45 0.66 10.54
C ARG A 22 -17.94 0.53 10.26
N ASP A 23 -18.35 0.60 9.00
CA ASP A 23 -19.75 0.55 8.58
C ASP A 23 -19.97 -0.54 7.54
N GLU A 24 -20.64 -1.62 7.95
CA GLU A 24 -20.97 -2.78 7.09
C GLU A 24 -21.91 -2.41 5.94
N ALA A 25 -22.83 -1.46 6.14
CA ALA A 25 -23.74 -1.04 5.09
C ALA A 25 -22.98 -0.25 4.00
N ALA A 26 -22.06 0.62 4.42
CA ALA A 26 -21.17 1.30 3.50
C ALA A 26 -20.22 0.32 2.79
N ALA A 27 -19.70 -0.69 3.50
CA ALA A 27 -18.86 -1.73 2.91
C ALA A 27 -19.58 -2.54 1.83
N PHE A 28 -20.88 -2.81 2.02
CA PHE A 28 -21.69 -3.54 1.04
C PHE A 28 -21.93 -2.74 -0.24
N VAL A 29 -22.20 -1.44 -0.11
CA VAL A 29 -22.47 -0.57 -1.27
C VAL A 29 -21.18 -0.11 -1.96
N GLY A 30 -20.09 0.00 -1.20
CA GLY A 30 -18.88 0.69 -1.62
C GLY A 30 -19.06 2.21 -1.63
N THR A 31 -17.96 2.95 -1.63
CA THR A 31 -17.99 4.41 -1.74
C THR A 31 -16.87 4.91 -2.63
N GLN A 32 -17.11 6.01 -3.35
CA GLN A 32 -16.08 6.65 -4.18
C GLN A 32 -14.84 7.03 -3.36
N ARG A 33 -15.01 7.45 -2.10
CA ARG A 33 -13.88 7.76 -1.20
C ARG A 33 -13.10 6.51 -0.84
N GLY A 34 -13.79 5.39 -0.66
CA GLY A 34 -13.17 4.08 -0.48
C GLY A 34 -12.37 3.63 -1.70
N ASP A 35 -12.86 3.90 -2.91
CA ASP A 35 -12.13 3.60 -4.15
C ASP A 35 -10.86 4.45 -4.29
N VAL A 36 -10.93 5.73 -3.91
CA VAL A 36 -9.74 6.61 -3.87
C VAL A 36 -8.71 6.09 -2.86
N TYR A 37 -9.17 5.62 -1.70
CA TYR A 37 -8.30 5.04 -0.68
C TYR A 37 -7.60 3.77 -1.17
N SER A 38 -8.37 2.81 -1.70
CA SER A 38 -7.82 1.53 -2.19
C SER A 38 -6.84 1.75 -3.34
N PHE A 39 -7.16 2.67 -4.26
CA PHE A 39 -6.27 3.06 -5.33
C PHE A 39 -4.96 3.68 -4.80
N ALA A 40 -5.01 4.50 -3.74
CA ALA A 40 -3.79 5.06 -3.14
C ALA A 40 -2.87 3.98 -2.53
N ILE A 41 -3.43 2.92 -1.94
CA ILE A 41 -2.65 1.78 -1.44
C ILE A 41 -2.03 1.00 -2.62
N ILE A 42 -2.79 0.75 -3.69
CA ILE A 42 -2.28 0.09 -4.90
C ILE A 42 -1.14 0.91 -5.53
N LEU A 43 -1.31 2.24 -5.63
CA LEU A 43 -0.25 3.12 -6.11
C LEU A 43 0.99 3.04 -5.24
N HIS A 44 0.83 2.95 -3.91
CA HIS A 44 1.95 2.75 -3.01
C HIS A 44 2.70 1.44 -3.31
N GLU A 45 2.00 0.33 -3.48
CA GLU A 45 2.63 -0.95 -3.85
C GLU A 45 3.38 -0.86 -5.19
N ILE A 46 2.80 -0.21 -6.19
CA ILE A 46 3.40 -0.06 -7.53
C ILE A 46 4.65 0.83 -7.47
N PHE A 47 4.57 1.99 -6.84
CA PHE A 47 5.67 2.95 -6.82
C PHE A 47 6.82 2.51 -5.92
N PHE A 48 6.52 1.82 -4.82
CA PHE A 48 7.52 1.39 -3.84
C PHE A 48 7.93 -0.08 -3.99
N HIS A 49 7.29 -0.83 -4.90
CA HIS A 49 7.52 -2.25 -5.13
C HIS A 49 7.55 -3.05 -3.82
N THR A 50 6.54 -2.84 -2.98
CA THR A 50 6.48 -3.38 -1.61
C THR A 50 5.08 -3.91 -1.31
N ALA A 51 4.95 -4.61 -0.18
CA ALA A 51 3.66 -5.03 0.35
C ALA A 51 2.80 -3.82 0.74
N PRO A 52 1.47 -3.96 0.89
CA PRO A 52 0.60 -2.87 1.35
C PRO A 52 1.17 -2.20 2.60
N TYR A 53 1.12 -0.87 2.64
CA TYR A 53 1.71 -0.01 3.68
C TYR A 53 3.24 -0.04 3.82
N GLY A 54 3.95 -0.86 3.04
CA GLY A 54 5.41 -0.97 3.11
C GLY A 54 5.90 -1.76 4.32
N LEU A 55 5.06 -2.61 4.90
CA LEU A 55 5.31 -3.33 6.14
C LEU A 55 5.18 -4.85 5.93
N PRO A 56 6.09 -5.49 5.19
CA PRO A 56 5.97 -6.91 4.81
C PRO A 56 6.07 -7.88 6.00
N SER A 57 6.64 -7.45 7.13
CA SER A 57 6.80 -8.26 8.35
C SER A 57 5.67 -8.05 9.35
N THR A 58 4.75 -7.11 9.11
CA THR A 58 3.64 -6.82 10.01
C THR A 58 2.41 -7.61 9.57
N PRO A 59 1.73 -8.33 10.47
CA PRO A 59 0.54 -9.10 10.11
C PRO A 59 -0.60 -8.17 9.66
N ALA A 60 -1.40 -8.65 8.70
CA ALA A 60 -2.46 -7.85 8.09
C ALA A 60 -3.50 -7.39 9.11
N GLU A 61 -3.85 -8.24 10.08
CA GLU A 61 -4.79 -7.91 11.15
C GLU A 61 -4.33 -6.70 11.98
N GLU A 62 -3.04 -6.62 12.31
CA GLU A 62 -2.50 -5.50 13.07
C GLU A 62 -2.58 -4.19 12.25
N ILE A 63 -2.31 -4.27 10.94
CA ILE A 63 -2.44 -3.14 10.03
C ILE A 63 -3.91 -2.69 9.97
N VAL A 64 -4.83 -3.60 9.75
CA VAL A 64 -6.27 -3.30 9.65
C VAL A 64 -6.79 -2.72 10.96
N ASN A 65 -6.36 -3.25 12.11
CA ASN A 65 -6.70 -2.71 13.43
C ASN A 65 -6.19 -1.27 13.63
N LYS A 66 -4.98 -0.96 13.17
CA LYS A 66 -4.43 0.41 13.20
C LYS A 66 -5.21 1.37 12.30
N VAL A 67 -5.57 0.91 11.10
CA VAL A 67 -6.39 1.68 10.15
C VAL A 67 -7.78 1.93 10.74
N TRP A 68 -8.38 0.91 11.34
CA TRP A 68 -9.69 0.97 11.99
C TRP A 68 -9.69 1.86 13.24
N ALA A 69 -8.63 1.86 14.05
CA ALA A 69 -8.51 2.75 15.21
C ALA A 69 -8.36 4.22 14.77
N GLY A 70 -7.47 4.50 13.81
CA GLY A 70 -7.30 5.83 13.23
C GLY A 70 -6.64 6.89 14.13
N ASP A 71 -6.19 6.53 15.34
CA ASP A 71 -5.49 7.42 16.27
C ASP A 71 -4.14 6.83 16.72
N PRO A 72 -2.99 7.37 16.28
CA PRO A 72 -2.84 8.38 15.22
C PRO A 72 -3.22 7.81 13.84
N LEU A 73 -3.47 8.71 12.88
CA LEU A 73 -3.77 8.34 11.50
C LEU A 73 -2.70 7.42 10.92
N PHE A 74 -3.07 6.19 10.58
CA PHE A 74 -2.17 5.22 9.97
C PHE A 74 -2.02 5.47 8.46
N ARG A 75 -0.79 5.44 7.94
CA ARG A 75 -0.46 5.75 6.54
C ARG A 75 0.64 4.82 6.02
N PRO A 76 0.65 4.49 4.71
CA PRO A 76 1.75 3.75 4.10
C PRO A 76 3.11 4.43 4.29
N GLN A 77 4.15 3.63 4.52
CA GLN A 77 5.51 4.15 4.66
C GLN A 77 6.08 4.54 3.30
N VAL A 78 6.31 5.84 3.10
CA VAL A 78 7.01 6.37 1.92
C VAL A 78 8.50 6.44 2.23
N GLY A 79 9.27 5.45 1.79
CA GLY A 79 10.72 5.43 1.98
C GLY A 79 11.39 6.63 1.29
N ARG A 80 12.44 7.22 1.92
CA ARG A 80 13.22 8.35 1.34
C ARG A 80 14.00 7.98 0.06
N SER A 81 14.02 6.71 -0.33
CA SER A 81 14.89 6.17 -1.38
C SER A 81 14.32 6.27 -2.80
N PHE A 82 13.06 6.69 -2.98
CA PHE A 82 12.43 6.86 -4.30
C PHE A 82 12.33 8.31 -4.78
N CYS A 83 13.25 9.19 -4.34
CA CYS A 83 13.74 10.14 -5.34
C CYS A 83 14.25 9.26 -6.47
N ILE A 84 13.66 9.35 -7.67
CA ILE A 84 14.17 8.65 -8.85
C ILE A 84 15.59 9.18 -9.00
N LYS A 85 16.55 8.45 -8.42
CA LYS A 85 17.94 8.63 -8.73
C LYS A 85 17.99 8.21 -10.18
N HIS A 86 17.82 9.20 -11.05
CA HIS A 86 18.41 9.16 -12.37
C HIS A 86 19.88 8.89 -12.12
N LYS A 87 20.22 7.61 -11.99
CA LYS A 87 21.57 7.12 -12.07
C LYS A 87 21.89 7.37 -13.53
N ARG A 88 22.29 8.60 -13.84
CA ARG A 88 23.03 8.94 -15.06
C ARG A 88 24.23 8.03 -15.00
N ARG A 89 24.08 6.84 -15.57
CA ARG A 89 25.16 5.93 -15.83
C ARG A 89 25.92 6.64 -16.92
N SER A 90 26.84 7.52 -16.53
CA SER A 90 27.86 8.06 -17.41
C SER A 90 28.62 6.85 -17.94
N ARG A 91 28.13 6.24 -19.01
CA ARG A 91 28.95 5.37 -19.85
C ARG A 91 29.95 6.35 -20.43
N THR A 92 31.16 6.36 -19.88
CA THR A 92 32.32 6.85 -20.60
C THR A 92 32.32 6.13 -21.93
N PHE A 93 32.01 6.85 -23.00
CA PHE A 93 32.10 6.36 -24.36
C PHE A 93 33.57 6.09 -24.62
N VAL A 94 33.97 4.82 -24.55
CA VAL A 94 35.30 4.41 -24.98
C VAL A 94 35.19 4.23 -26.50
N PRO A 95 35.90 5.05 -27.32
CA PRO A 95 35.90 4.84 -28.76
C PRO A 95 36.58 3.50 -29.04
N ASP A 96 35.95 2.69 -29.88
CA ASP A 96 36.46 1.38 -30.29
C ASP A 96 37.75 1.57 -31.10
N GLU A 97 38.90 1.32 -30.46
CA GLU A 97 40.19 1.17 -31.16
C GLU A 97 40.15 -0.13 -31.95
N ARG A 98 39.74 -0.02 -33.22
CA ARG A 98 39.95 -1.05 -34.23
C ARG A 98 41.45 -1.40 -34.27
N ARG A 99 41.81 -2.53 -33.68
CA ARG A 99 43.10 -3.20 -33.88
C ARG A 99 43.18 -3.80 -35.30
N PRO A 100 44.40 -4.00 -35.84
CA PRO A 100 44.74 -3.83 -37.26
C PRO A 100 44.12 -4.88 -38.16
#